data_AF-A0A1I5XHT3-F1
#
_entry.id   AF-A0A1I5XHT3-F1
#
_cell.length_a   1.000
_cell.length_b   1.000
_cell.length_c   1.000
_cell.angle_alpha   90.00
_cell.angle_beta   90.00
_cell.angle_gamma   90.00
#
_symmetry.space_group_name_H-M   'P 1'
#
loop_
_entity.id
_entity.type
_entity.pdbx_description
1 polymer ?
#
loop_
_entity_poly.entity_id
_entity_poly.type
_entity_poly.pdbx_seq_one_letter_code
_entity_poly.pdbx_strand_id
1 'polypeptide(L)'
;MVMTAAKRKAVAHLVNVYGMSERRACKAISCCRMTMRYKATRADDAGLRQRMRAIAQERRRFGYRRLHVLLNRERCLVNHKKLFQLYREERLAVRRRGVRKRAIGTRGPTMALMAPTIVGRSTSCRISSPTAVAFAF
;
A
#
# COMPACT_ATOMS: atom_id res chain seq x y z
N MET A 1 -7.25 27.77 -10.11
CA MET A 1 -6.35 28.12 -11.23
C MET A 1 -5.19 27.13 -11.28
N VAL A 2 -5.01 26.41 -12.39
CA VAL A 2 -3.92 25.42 -12.53
C VAL A 2 -2.65 26.12 -13.01
N MET A 3 -1.55 25.92 -12.29
CA MET A 3 -0.25 26.45 -12.71
C MET A 3 0.42 25.44 -13.63
N THR A 4 0.50 25.77 -14.93
CA THR A 4 1.13 24.91 -15.92
C THR A 4 2.65 25.06 -15.87
N ALA A 5 3.38 24.01 -16.30
CA ALA A 5 4.83 24.07 -16.41
C ALA A 5 5.30 25.23 -17.30
N ALA A 6 4.53 25.56 -18.35
CA ALA A 6 4.77 26.70 -19.23
C ALA A 6 4.73 28.03 -18.47
N LYS A 7 3.70 28.26 -17.64
CA LYS A 7 3.61 29.46 -16.79
C LYS A 7 4.78 29.57 -15.81
N ARG A 8 5.20 28.44 -15.21
CA ARG A 8 6.36 28.40 -14.30
C ARG A 8 7.66 28.80 -15.01
N LYS A 9 7.87 28.29 -16.23
CA LYS A 9 9.02 28.66 -17.08
C LYS A 9 8.97 30.14 -17.48
N ALA A 10 7.81 30.66 -17.84
CA ALA A 10 7.64 32.07 -18.21
C ALA A 10 7.97 33.01 -17.05
N VAL A 11 7.50 32.70 -15.82
CA VAL A 11 7.86 33.50 -14.62
C VAL A 11 9.38 33.43 -14.36
N ALA A 12 9.99 32.25 -14.47
CA ALA A 12 11.43 32.10 -14.30
C ALA A 12 12.23 32.89 -15.35
N HIS A 13 11.76 32.91 -16.60
CA HIS A 13 12.37 33.70 -17.67
C HIS A 13 12.27 35.22 -17.39
N LEU A 14 11.11 35.71 -16.93
CA LEU A 14 10.93 37.12 -16.57
C LEU A 14 11.86 37.57 -15.44
N VAL A 15 12.06 36.70 -14.45
CA VAL A 15 12.96 36.99 -13.32
C VAL A 15 14.42 36.98 -13.76
N ASN A 16 14.85 35.95 -14.51
CA ASN A 16 16.25 35.75 -14.87
C ASN A 16 16.73 36.69 -15.99
N VAL A 17 15.91 36.95 -17.00
CA VAL A 17 16.31 37.73 -18.19
C VAL A 17 16.06 39.21 -18.00
N TYR A 18 14.93 39.58 -17.39
CA TYR A 18 14.52 40.99 -17.23
C TYR A 18 14.77 41.54 -15.82
N GLY A 19 15.38 40.76 -14.92
CA GLY A 19 15.67 41.19 -13.53
C GLY A 19 14.42 41.52 -12.71
N MET A 20 13.25 41.05 -13.12
CA MET A 20 12.00 41.38 -12.43
C MET A 20 11.93 40.69 -11.07
N SER A 21 11.37 41.37 -10.06
CA SER A 21 11.03 40.72 -8.80
C SER A 21 9.96 39.63 -9.02
N GLU A 22 10.06 38.53 -8.26
CA GLU A 22 9.10 37.41 -8.31
C GLU A 22 7.65 37.89 -8.23
N ARG A 23 7.39 38.91 -7.40
CA ARG A 23 6.06 39.54 -7.23
C ARG A 23 5.54 40.16 -8.52
N ARG A 24 6.39 40.89 -9.27
CA ARG A 24 6.01 41.58 -10.50
C ARG A 24 5.80 40.57 -11.63
N ALA A 25 6.69 39.59 -11.76
CA ALA A 25 6.57 38.52 -12.74
C ALA A 25 5.30 37.66 -12.53
N CYS A 26 4.96 37.33 -11.27
CA CYS A 26 3.75 36.58 -10.96
C CYS A 26 2.46 37.37 -11.23
N LYS A 27 2.46 38.69 -11.01
CA LYS A 27 1.31 39.56 -11.36
C LYS A 27 1.11 39.60 -12.88
N ALA A 28 2.18 39.74 -13.66
CA ALA A 28 2.11 39.81 -15.13
C ALA A 28 1.50 38.53 -15.75
N ILE A 29 1.86 37.35 -15.22
CA ILE A 29 1.37 36.06 -15.73
C ILE A 29 0.12 35.57 -14.98
N SER A 30 -0.42 36.38 -14.05
CA SER A 30 -1.57 36.05 -13.19
C SER A 30 -1.39 34.72 -12.42
N CYS A 31 -0.22 34.48 -11.83
CA CYS A 31 0.08 33.25 -11.08
C CYS A 31 0.20 33.47 -9.56
N CYS A 32 -0.17 32.46 -8.77
CA CYS A 32 0.00 32.50 -7.31
C CYS A 32 1.47 32.26 -6.91
N ARG A 33 1.95 33.03 -5.94
CA ARG A 33 3.35 32.99 -5.46
C ARG A 33 3.67 31.69 -4.72
N MET A 34 2.70 31.13 -3.99
CA MET A 34 2.87 29.87 -3.24
C MET A 34 3.32 28.73 -4.15
N THR A 35 2.76 28.68 -5.36
CA THR A 35 3.04 27.63 -6.33
C THR A 35 4.43 27.77 -6.97
N MET A 36 4.94 29.00 -7.13
CA MET A 36 6.31 29.24 -7.59
C MET A 36 7.34 28.79 -6.55
N ARG A 37 7.06 29.07 -5.28
CA ARG A 37 7.90 28.68 -4.13
C ARG A 37 7.85 27.19 -3.81
N TYR A 38 6.77 26.52 -4.18
CA TYR A 38 6.60 25.09 -3.95
C TYR A 38 7.67 24.28 -4.68
N LYS A 39 8.63 23.73 -3.94
CA LYS A 39 9.62 22.77 -4.45
C LYS A 39 9.09 21.37 -4.17
N ALA A 40 8.90 20.59 -5.23
CA ALA A 40 8.53 19.19 -5.07
C ALA A 40 9.76 18.41 -4.58
N THR A 41 9.81 18.12 -3.29
CA THR A 41 10.83 17.22 -2.74
C THR A 41 10.42 15.79 -3.04
N ARG A 42 11.12 15.13 -3.96
CA ARG A 42 11.08 13.67 -4.07
C ARG A 42 12.04 13.14 -3.01
N ALA A 43 11.53 12.41 -2.03
CA ALA A 43 12.40 11.72 -1.09
C ALA A 43 13.17 10.64 -1.84
N ASP A 44 14.48 10.53 -1.60
CA ASP A 44 15.30 9.50 -2.23
C ASP A 44 14.95 8.13 -1.65
N ASP A 45 13.97 7.47 -2.27
CA ASP A 45 13.47 6.15 -1.88
C ASP A 45 14.48 5.01 -2.23
N ALA A 46 15.70 5.35 -2.67
CA ALA A 46 16.68 4.39 -3.17
C ALA A 46 17.08 3.34 -2.11
N GLY A 47 17.28 3.76 -0.86
CA GLY A 47 17.61 2.83 0.24
C GLY A 47 16.45 1.87 0.57
N LEU A 48 15.21 2.36 0.47
CA LEU A 48 14.02 1.54 0.68
C LEU A 48 13.88 0.48 -0.41
N ARG A 49 14.14 0.85 -1.68
CA ARG A 49 14.13 -0.09 -2.82
C ARG A 49 15.14 -1.22 -2.66
N GLN A 50 16.37 -0.89 -2.23
CA GLN A 50 17.41 -1.89 -2.00
C GLN A 50 17.02 -2.88 -0.89
N ARG A 51 16.49 -2.38 0.24
CA ARG A 51 16.00 -3.23 1.34
C ARG A 51 14.83 -4.12 0.92
N MET A 52 13.86 -3.55 0.20
CA MET A 52 12.74 -4.31 -0.35
C MET A 52 13.20 -5.44 -1.27
N ARG A 53 14.17 -5.17 -2.15
CA ARG A 53 14.75 -6.16 -3.04
C ARG A 53 15.46 -7.29 -2.29
N ALA A 54 16.22 -6.97 -1.24
CA ALA A 54 16.89 -7.96 -0.40
C ALA A 54 15.89 -8.93 0.25
N ILE A 55 14.83 -8.41 0.86
CA ILE A 55 13.76 -9.21 1.48
C ILE A 55 13.04 -10.07 0.44
N ALA A 56 12.76 -9.50 -0.73
CA ALA A 56 12.07 -10.22 -1.81
C ALA A 56 12.94 -11.33 -2.43
N GLN A 57 14.26 -11.15 -2.48
CA GLN A 57 15.21 -12.16 -2.93
C GLN A 57 15.28 -13.35 -1.97
N GLU A 58 15.31 -13.08 -0.66
CA GLU A 58 15.30 -14.12 0.37
C GLU A 58 14.00 -14.93 0.32
N ARG A 59 12.85 -14.26 0.13
CA ARG A 59 11.52 -14.90 0.23
C ARG A 59 10.60 -14.54 -0.94
N ARG A 60 10.81 -15.25 -2.05
CA ARG A 60 10.08 -15.06 -3.33
C ARG A 60 8.56 -15.23 -3.28
N ARG A 61 7.97 -15.80 -2.23
CA ARG A 61 6.50 -16.04 -2.11
C ARG A 61 5.75 -14.96 -1.33
N PHE A 62 6.43 -13.93 -0.85
CA PHE A 62 5.78 -12.87 -0.11
C PHE A 62 5.08 -11.86 -1.01
N GLY A 63 3.88 -11.45 -0.58
CA GLY A 63 3.17 -10.31 -1.12
C GLY A 63 3.37 -9.07 -0.26
N TYR A 64 2.93 -7.91 -0.77
CA TYR A 64 3.13 -6.60 -0.14
C TYR A 64 2.69 -6.51 1.34
N ARG A 65 1.64 -7.25 1.75
CA ARG A 65 1.18 -7.28 3.16
C ARG A 65 2.24 -7.83 4.11
N ARG A 66 2.93 -8.90 3.73
CA ARG A 66 3.98 -9.51 4.56
C ARG A 66 5.27 -8.69 4.50
N LEU A 67 5.56 -8.08 3.36
CA LEU A 67 6.68 -7.15 3.19
C LEU A 67 6.53 -5.93 4.12
N HIS A 68 5.32 -5.38 4.24
CA HIS A 68 5.01 -4.25 5.12
C HIS A 68 5.28 -4.57 6.59
N VAL A 69 4.88 -5.75 7.06
CA VAL A 69 5.12 -6.17 8.45
C VAL A 69 6.62 -6.30 8.76
N LEU A 70 7.41 -6.85 7.82
CA LEU A 70 8.87 -6.95 7.99
C LEU A 70 9.53 -5.58 8.02
N LEU A 71 9.16 -4.69 7.10
CA LEU A 71 9.65 -3.31 7.08
C LEU A 71 9.30 -2.53 8.36
N ASN A 72 8.10 -2.74 8.91
CA ASN A 72 7.72 -2.12 10.18
C ASN A 72 8.57 -2.62 11.36
N ARG A 73 9.00 -3.88 11.35
CA ARG A 73 9.90 -4.44 12.37
C ARG A 73 11.31 -3.85 12.26
N GLU A 74 11.76 -3.58 11.04
CA GLU A 74 13.03 -2.90 10.75
C GLU A 74 12.96 -1.37 10.97
N ARG A 75 11.89 -0.86 11.61
CA ARG A 75 11.60 0.57 11.86
C ARG A 75 11.49 1.44 10.61
N CYS A 76 11.33 0.83 9.44
CA CYS A 76 11.03 1.53 8.20
C CYS A 76 9.51 1.76 8.12
N LEU A 77 9.03 2.83 8.76
CA LEU A 77 7.61 3.23 8.79
C LEU A 77 7.19 3.81 7.43
N VAL A 78 6.98 2.92 6.45
CA VAL A 78 6.53 3.30 5.11
C VAL A 78 5.01 3.20 5.03
N ASN A 79 4.38 4.25 4.49
CA ASN A 79 2.96 4.23 4.20
C ASN A 79 2.63 3.09 3.21
N HIS A 80 1.65 2.26 3.54
CA HIS A 80 1.21 1.12 2.72
C HIS A 80 0.94 1.49 1.25
N LYS A 81 0.47 2.72 0.98
CA LYS A 81 0.26 3.22 -0.39
C LYS A 81 1.57 3.35 -1.17
N LYS A 82 2.60 3.93 -0.55
CA LYS A 82 3.93 4.10 -1.15
C LYS A 82 4.61 2.75 -1.39
N LEU A 83 4.51 1.84 -0.42
CA LEU A 83 5.05 0.49 -0.55
C LEU A 83 4.39 -0.27 -1.70
N PHE A 84 3.06 -0.19 -1.83
CA PHE A 84 2.35 -0.81 -2.95
C PHE A 84 2.76 -0.23 -4.31
N GLN A 85 2.97 1.08 -4.39
CA GLN A 85 3.47 1.73 -5.61
C GLN A 85 4.88 1.21 -5.96
N LEU A 86 5.83 1.25 -5.02
CA LEU A 86 7.19 0.75 -5.22
C LEU A 86 7.21 -0.74 -5.57
N TYR A 87 6.37 -1.56 -4.94
CA TYR A 87 6.25 -2.99 -5.24
C TYR A 87 5.77 -3.27 -6.67
N ARG A 88 4.87 -2.42 -7.21
CA ARG A 88 4.45 -2.50 -8.62
C ARG A 88 5.56 -2.04 -9.57
N GLU A 89 6.24 -0.95 -9.24
CA GLU A 89 7.37 -0.43 -10.02
C GLU A 89 8.51 -1.46 -10.12
N GLU A 90 8.83 -2.13 -9.02
CA GLU A 90 9.88 -3.16 -8.95
C GLU A 90 9.47 -4.52 -9.54
N ARG A 91 8.22 -4.66 -10.00
CA ARG A 91 7.66 -5.90 -10.58
C ARG A 91 7.90 -7.15 -9.71
N LEU A 92 7.91 -6.99 -8.38
CA LEU A 92 8.08 -8.09 -7.42
C LEU A 92 6.85 -9.03 -7.33
N ALA A 93 5.86 -8.83 -8.19
CA ALA A 93 4.67 -9.66 -8.23
C ALA A 93 5.02 -11.10 -8.62
N VAL A 94 4.80 -12.02 -7.70
CA VAL A 94 4.93 -13.45 -7.94
C VAL A 94 4.03 -13.85 -9.11
N ARG A 95 4.64 -14.33 -10.20
CA ARG A 95 3.91 -14.86 -11.36
C ARG A 95 3.06 -16.04 -10.88
N ARG A 96 1.74 -15.88 -10.93
CA ARG A 96 0.82 -16.99 -10.66
C ARG A 96 1.03 -18.03 -11.76
N ARG A 97 1.45 -19.25 -11.37
CA ARG A 97 1.42 -20.39 -12.29
C ARG A 97 -0.04 -20.60 -12.71
N GLY A 98 -0.30 -20.64 -14.01
CA GLY A 98 -1.63 -20.91 -14.55
C GLY A 98 -2.17 -22.19 -13.95
N VAL A 99 -3.32 -22.11 -13.28
CA VAL A 99 -4.01 -23.30 -12.79
C VAL A 99 -4.41 -24.09 -14.04
N ARG A 100 -3.82 -25.28 -14.23
CA ARG A 100 -4.35 -26.23 -15.21
C ARG A 100 -5.79 -26.53 -14.78
N LYS A 101 -6.76 -26.24 -15.65
CA LYS A 101 -8.17 -26.61 -15.42
C LYS A 101 -8.17 -28.12 -15.23
N ARG A 102 -8.33 -28.60 -13.99
CA ARG A 102 -8.69 -30.00 -13.75
C ARG A 102 -10.09 -30.13 -14.32
N ALA A 103 -10.30 -31.08 -15.23
CA ALA A 103 -11.65 -31.47 -15.60
C ALA A 103 -12.40 -31.73 -14.29
N ILE A 104 -13.55 -31.09 -14.11
CA ILE A 104 -14.43 -31.35 -12.98
C ILE A 104 -14.98 -32.75 -13.23
N GLY A 105 -14.21 -33.75 -12.84
CA GLY A 105 -14.67 -35.13 -12.75
C GLY A 105 -15.65 -35.20 -11.59
N THR A 106 -16.93 -35.24 -11.94
CA THR A 106 -18.06 -35.85 -11.22
C THR A 106 -17.80 -36.13 -9.73
N ARG A 107 -17.80 -35.10 -8.89
CA ARG A 107 -18.14 -35.30 -7.48
C ARG A 107 -19.66 -35.39 -7.44
N GLY A 108 -20.19 -36.62 -7.44
CA GLY A 108 -21.60 -36.85 -7.14
C GLY A 108 -21.97 -36.20 -5.81
N PRO A 109 -23.22 -35.72 -5.64
CA PRO A 109 -23.64 -35.11 -4.39
C PRO A 109 -23.52 -36.15 -3.27
N THR A 110 -22.85 -35.79 -2.18
CA THR A 110 -22.87 -36.57 -0.94
C THR A 110 -24.34 -36.76 -0.55
N MET A 111 -24.83 -38.00 -0.56
CA MET A 111 -26.17 -38.31 -0.04
C MET A 111 -26.21 -37.91 1.42
N ALA A 112 -27.00 -36.88 1.73
CA ALA A 112 -27.34 -36.52 3.09
C ALA A 112 -28.20 -37.65 3.67
N LEU A 113 -27.64 -38.41 4.62
CA LEU A 113 -28.43 -39.30 5.48
C LEU A 113 -29.45 -38.44 6.22
N MET A 114 -30.73 -38.67 5.92
CA MET A 114 -31.85 -38.05 6.61
C MET A 114 -31.88 -38.56 8.06
N ALA A 115 -31.64 -37.68 9.02
CA ALA A 115 -32.03 -37.92 10.39
C ALA A 115 -33.43 -37.31 10.60
N PRO A 116 -34.44 -38.07 11.06
CA PRO A 116 -35.72 -37.49 11.42
C PRO A 116 -35.53 -36.62 12.68
N THR A 117 -36.05 -35.41 12.59
CA THR A 117 -36.11 -34.41 13.66
C THR A 117 -36.90 -34.93 14.85
N ILE A 118 -36.28 -34.92 16.05
CA ILE A 118 -37.02 -34.84 17.30
C ILE A 118 -36.78 -33.44 17.87
N VAL A 119 -37.87 -32.70 17.97
CA VAL A 119 -37.93 -31.31 18.43
C VAL A 119 -37.83 -31.28 19.96
N GLY A 120 -36.92 -30.42 20.45
CA GLY A 120 -37.15 -29.62 21.64
C GLY A 120 -36.61 -30.16 22.96
N ARG A 121 -35.53 -29.54 23.46
CA ARG A 121 -35.64 -28.73 24.68
C ARG A 121 -34.45 -27.77 24.82
N SER A 122 -34.81 -26.52 25.01
CA SER A 122 -34.01 -25.40 25.49
C SER A 122 -33.35 -25.69 26.85
N THR A 123 -32.06 -25.41 26.98
CA THR A 123 -31.39 -24.78 28.14
C THR A 123 -29.93 -24.52 27.74
N SER A 124 -29.62 -23.28 27.35
CA SER A 124 -28.94 -22.30 28.20
C SER A 124 -27.47 -22.64 28.54
N CYS A 125 -26.59 -21.80 28.01
CA CYS A 125 -25.38 -21.26 28.64
C CYS A 125 -24.48 -22.21 29.45
N ARG A 126 -23.30 -22.50 28.90
CA ARG A 126 -22.06 -22.11 29.59
C ARG A 126 -20.88 -21.98 28.62
N ILE A 127 -20.64 -20.73 28.22
CA ILE A 127 -19.30 -20.26 27.91
C ILE A 127 -18.58 -20.14 29.25
N SER A 128 -17.48 -20.87 29.44
CA SER A 128 -16.44 -20.48 30.40
C SER A 128 -15.09 -20.89 29.85
N SER A 129 -14.40 -19.86 29.37
CA SER A 129 -13.01 -19.74 28.93
C SER A 129 -11.96 -20.36 29.87
N PRO A 130 -10.82 -20.83 29.36
CA PRO A 130 -9.65 -21.11 30.18
C PRO A 130 -8.57 -20.04 29.94
N THR A 131 -8.40 -19.05 30.82
CA THR A 131 -7.10 -18.38 31.02
C THR A 131 -7.05 -17.57 32.32
N ALA A 132 -5.89 -17.69 32.99
CA ALA A 132 -5.31 -16.84 34.05
C ALA A 132 -5.88 -17.13 35.47
N VAL A 133 -5.09 -17.27 36.54
CA VAL A 133 -3.85 -16.56 36.91
C VAL A 133 -3.07 -17.42 37.91
N ALA A 134 -1.78 -17.67 37.68
CA ALA A 134 -0.84 -18.09 38.73
C ALA A 134 0.23 -17.00 38.83
N PHE A 135 -0.06 -15.99 39.65
CA PHE A 135 0.93 -15.06 40.18
C PHE A 135 1.40 -15.69 41.49
N ALA A 136 2.55 -16.34 41.47
CA ALA A 136 3.30 -16.67 42.67
C ALA A 136 4.37 -15.60 42.86
N PHE A 137 4.34 -14.99 44.04
CA PHE A 137 5.52 -14.38 44.66
C PHE A 137 6.60 -15.45 44.88
#